data_AF-A0A1F5LDI2-F1
#
_entry.id   AF-A0A1F5LDI2-F1
#
_cell.length_a   1.000
_cell.length_b   1.000
_cell.length_c   1.000
_cell.angle_alpha   90.00
_cell.angle_beta   90.00
_cell.angle_gamma   90.00
#
_symmetry.space_group_name_H-M   'P 1'
#
loop_
_entity.id
_entity.type
_entity.pdbx_description
1 polymer ?
#
loop_
_entity_poly.entity_id
_entity_poly.type
_entity_poly.pdbx_seq_one_letter_code
_entity_poly.pdbx_strand_id
1 'polypeptide(L)'
;MTSNTPTLAVFHHAQNIQPNTRGGFGSTKPVCAGIWDLDLDTPTSPFVATQDEMKYVVKGEIVVKDEVTGETHVLVPGSLLWIPAGAKVSIVSSHDLRTVYFESRLMGPTQSPGTSQAEALKIKLNGLIAKYVEQNPASKKLHDRARQSLPDGSTRSVLASSPFPLSIKSAEGSCLTSVDDKVYVDYVSDFTAGLFGHSNPTIQEAITQAASNGFSLGAVTELEAELAESLKARFSSIDLIRFCNSGTEANTYALATALAYTGRKKVLVFDRGYHGGTLTFDSKPNPLNIPHEYIIGTYNDVEKTRSVLDFEIGAILVEPMQCSGGMRPATKEFLLFLREAANILGAVLIFDEVVTSRLDYHGVQGKFEIKPDMTTLGKYIGGGMPFGAFGGRSEIMGQFGSKLDGRKQLSHSGTFNNNIFTMSAAVAASKIVTKEAIDKTNKLGEKARLGMNAILQTEKKSNKVTAVGCGSCVGIHFSGPDAEVLREICYFHNILQGLWIGRRGFLAFNFAHTGADVDIFLASFKSYDCYFKAYMLGHAPEQAFTKAHTARRTSGFLKESSGLRSTATMISGQECSRSVLVVREVTAFKVAEIPKHGRQPMNLLRPIGWLHRIVARSRYLLHWVLDSIILR
;
A
#
# COMPACT_ATOMS: atom_id res chain seq x y z
N MET A 1 -28.03 28.81 29.33
CA MET A 1 -29.42 28.35 29.58
C MET A 1 -29.33 27.00 30.25
N THR A 2 -29.95 26.83 31.41
CA THR A 2 -29.97 25.56 32.19
C THR A 2 -31.38 25.19 32.66
N SER A 3 -32.41 25.86 32.13
CA SER A 3 -33.83 25.56 32.30
C SER A 3 -34.33 24.71 31.12
N ASN A 4 -35.07 23.64 31.39
CA ASN A 4 -35.76 22.82 30.37
C ASN A 4 -37.04 23.48 29.84
N THR A 5 -37.09 24.81 29.81
CA THR A 5 -38.25 25.60 29.39
C THR A 5 -37.86 26.42 28.16
N PRO A 6 -38.58 26.32 27.02
CA PRO A 6 -38.29 27.11 25.84
C PRO A 6 -38.62 28.58 26.11
N THR A 7 -37.57 29.39 26.30
CA THR A 7 -37.65 30.82 26.62
C THR A 7 -36.92 31.65 25.58
N LEU A 8 -37.31 32.90 25.41
CA LEU A 8 -36.70 33.81 24.43
C LEU A 8 -35.21 34.07 24.69
N ALA A 9 -34.45 34.33 23.62
CA ALA A 9 -33.07 34.79 23.70
C ALA A 9 -32.84 35.99 22.79
N VAL A 10 -32.27 37.06 23.35
CA VAL A 10 -32.04 38.33 22.67
C VAL A 10 -30.57 38.71 22.69
N PHE A 11 -30.04 39.06 21.52
CA PHE A 11 -28.67 39.54 21.34
C PHE A 11 -28.71 40.94 20.75
N HIS A 12 -28.25 41.94 21.51
CA HIS A 12 -28.11 43.32 21.04
C HIS A 12 -26.75 43.53 20.36
N HIS A 13 -26.69 44.45 19.39
CA HIS A 13 -25.48 44.81 18.63
C HIS A 13 -24.83 43.64 17.87
N ALA A 14 -25.62 42.81 17.19
CA ALA A 14 -25.12 41.81 16.25
C ALA A 14 -24.63 42.45 14.93
N GLN A 15 -23.58 43.27 15.01
CA GLN A 15 -22.94 43.89 13.85
C GLN A 15 -22.09 42.86 13.07
N ASN A 16 -22.08 43.00 11.73
CA ASN A 16 -21.38 42.13 10.76
C ASN A 16 -22.00 40.76 10.42
N ILE A 17 -23.33 40.62 10.39
CA ILE A 17 -23.96 39.57 9.57
C ILE A 17 -24.03 40.05 8.11
N GLN A 18 -22.90 40.00 7.38
CA GLN A 18 -22.92 40.17 5.93
C GLN A 18 -23.20 38.82 5.23
N PRO A 19 -24.17 38.75 4.30
CA PRO A 19 -24.41 37.56 3.48
C PRO A 19 -23.30 37.41 2.44
N ASN A 20 -22.19 36.78 2.83
CA ASN A 20 -20.99 36.66 2.00
C ASN A 20 -21.22 35.72 0.80
N THR A 21 -21.25 36.26 -0.42
CA THR A 21 -21.68 35.53 -1.62
C THR A 21 -20.60 34.65 -2.28
N ARG A 22 -19.35 34.63 -1.80
CA ARG A 22 -18.28 33.78 -2.35
C ARG A 22 -17.33 33.25 -1.26
N GLY A 23 -17.16 31.93 -1.20
CA GLY A 23 -16.25 31.24 -0.29
C GLY A 23 -16.93 30.04 0.37
N GLY A 24 -16.39 28.84 0.16
CA GLY A 24 -17.03 27.60 0.60
C GLY A 24 -16.72 27.22 2.05
N PHE A 25 -17.76 27.12 2.87
CA PHE A 25 -17.87 26.10 3.92
C PHE A 25 -19.14 25.28 3.66
N GLY A 26 -19.18 24.04 4.13
CA GLY A 26 -20.33 23.16 3.95
C GLY A 26 -21.55 23.58 4.78
N SER A 27 -22.70 22.98 4.46
CA SER A 27 -24.02 23.18 5.06
C SER A 27 -24.81 24.43 4.62
N THR A 28 -26.12 24.31 4.78
CA THR A 28 -27.22 25.19 4.34
C THR A 28 -26.95 26.70 4.45
N LYS A 29 -27.04 27.41 3.32
CA LYS A 29 -27.21 28.87 3.32
C LYS A 29 -28.49 29.23 4.09
N PRO A 30 -28.47 30.23 5.00
CA PRO A 30 -29.69 30.87 5.45
C PRO A 30 -30.36 31.50 4.23
N VAL A 31 -31.53 31.00 3.84
CA VAL A 31 -32.36 31.64 2.82
C VAL A 31 -33.13 32.74 3.53
N CYS A 32 -33.02 33.97 3.05
CA CYS A 32 -33.94 35.05 3.44
C CYS A 32 -35.33 34.62 2.99
N ALA A 33 -36.16 34.19 3.95
CA ALA A 33 -37.45 33.56 3.64
C ALA A 33 -38.55 34.59 3.44
N GLY A 34 -38.40 35.78 4.03
CA GLY A 34 -39.27 36.92 3.78
C GLY A 34 -38.88 38.14 4.62
N ILE A 35 -39.68 39.19 4.44
CA ILE A 35 -39.63 40.42 5.23
C ILE A 35 -40.90 40.44 6.09
N TRP A 36 -40.76 40.70 7.38
CA TRP A 36 -41.90 40.93 8.27
C TRP A 36 -41.85 42.37 8.76
N ASP A 37 -42.60 43.20 8.03
CA ASP A 37 -42.89 44.60 8.34
C ASP A 37 -44.29 44.60 8.97
N LEU A 38 -44.36 44.84 10.29
CA LEU A 38 -45.59 44.80 11.07
C LEU A 38 -45.52 45.89 12.14
N ASP A 39 -46.25 46.98 11.94
CA ASP A 39 -46.41 48.06 12.93
C ASP A 39 -47.71 47.84 13.70
N LEU A 40 -47.64 47.92 15.03
CA LEU A 40 -48.74 47.64 15.95
C LEU A 40 -48.73 48.60 17.14
N ASP A 41 -49.81 49.37 17.26
CA ASP A 41 -50.08 50.25 18.41
C ASP A 41 -50.74 49.49 19.58
N THR A 42 -51.11 48.22 19.42
CA THR A 42 -51.76 47.39 20.44
C THR A 42 -51.19 45.97 20.51
N PRO A 43 -51.13 45.35 21.71
CA PRO A 43 -50.57 44.00 21.86
C PRO A 43 -51.33 42.91 21.09
N THR A 44 -50.59 41.97 20.50
CA THR A 44 -51.18 40.76 19.89
C THR A 44 -51.65 39.78 20.95
N SER A 45 -52.68 38.99 20.65
CA SER A 45 -52.96 37.77 21.42
C SER A 45 -51.74 36.84 21.45
N PRO A 46 -51.39 36.23 22.60
CA PRO A 46 -50.28 35.29 22.70
C PRO A 46 -50.39 34.11 21.72
N PHE A 47 -49.32 33.84 20.98
CA PHE A 47 -49.17 32.67 20.13
C PHE A 47 -48.07 31.74 20.65
N VAL A 48 -48.05 30.50 20.19
CA VAL A 48 -46.98 29.52 20.49
C VAL A 48 -46.20 29.28 19.22
N ALA A 49 -44.87 29.45 19.27
CA ALA A 49 -44.00 29.16 18.14
C ALA A 49 -44.04 27.65 17.81
N THR A 50 -44.42 27.29 16.58
CA THR A 50 -44.54 25.89 16.16
C THR A 50 -43.20 25.28 15.73
N GLN A 51 -42.18 26.10 15.57
CA GLN A 51 -40.82 25.75 15.15
C GLN A 51 -39.81 26.80 15.68
N ASP A 52 -38.52 26.51 15.58
CA ASP A 52 -37.47 27.48 15.95
C ASP A 52 -37.43 28.63 14.92
N GLU A 53 -37.61 29.87 15.37
CA GLU A 53 -37.53 31.08 14.54
C GLU A 53 -36.35 31.96 14.94
N MET A 54 -35.64 32.52 13.96
CA MET A 54 -34.71 33.63 14.17
C MET A 54 -35.12 34.86 13.36
N LYS A 55 -35.21 36.01 14.04
CA LYS A 55 -35.60 37.30 13.47
C LYS A 55 -34.51 38.33 13.75
N TYR A 56 -34.05 39.02 12.70
CA TYR A 56 -33.06 40.10 12.80
C TYR A 56 -33.74 41.44 12.50
N VAL A 57 -33.63 42.41 13.41
CA VAL A 57 -34.23 43.74 13.26
C VAL A 57 -33.31 44.62 12.42
N VAL A 58 -33.82 45.08 11.28
CA VAL A 58 -33.09 45.91 10.31
C VAL A 58 -33.45 47.39 10.46
N LYS A 59 -34.69 47.69 10.86
CA LYS A 59 -35.22 49.05 11.09
C LYS A 59 -36.34 49.00 12.13
N GLY A 60 -36.60 50.14 12.78
CA GLY A 60 -37.69 50.28 13.75
C GLY A 60 -37.43 49.60 15.09
N GLU A 61 -38.45 49.60 15.94
CA GLU A 61 -38.44 48.96 17.25
C GLU A 61 -39.60 47.95 17.36
N ILE A 62 -39.37 46.83 18.04
CA ILE A 62 -40.42 45.87 18.41
C ILE A 62 -40.22 45.41 19.85
N VAL A 63 -41.30 45.41 20.62
CA VAL A 63 -41.34 44.94 22.00
C VAL A 63 -42.01 43.58 22.03
N VAL A 64 -41.27 42.52 22.38
CA VAL A 64 -41.79 41.15 22.50
C VAL A 64 -41.82 40.73 23.97
N LYS A 65 -42.82 39.95 24.36
CA LYS A 65 -42.96 39.41 25.71
C LYS A 65 -42.99 37.89 25.68
N ASP A 66 -42.16 37.28 26.50
CA ASP A 66 -42.23 35.87 26.84
C ASP A 66 -43.38 35.67 27.85
N GLU A 67 -44.43 34.95 27.45
CA GLU A 67 -45.62 34.75 28.27
C GLU A 67 -45.47 33.59 29.27
N VAL A 68 -44.30 32.92 29.28
CA VAL A 68 -43.94 31.87 30.25
C VAL A 68 -43.12 32.47 31.40
N THR A 69 -42.16 33.35 31.10
CA THR A 69 -41.36 34.05 32.13
C THR A 69 -41.99 35.38 32.57
N GLY A 70 -42.81 36.00 31.72
CA GLY A 70 -43.32 37.36 31.90
C GLY A 70 -42.34 38.46 31.47
N GLU A 71 -41.11 38.11 31.07
CA GLU A 71 -40.10 39.08 30.65
C GLU A 71 -40.47 39.75 29.33
N THR A 72 -40.12 41.03 29.21
CA THR A 72 -40.38 41.85 28.03
C THR A 72 -39.06 42.37 27.48
N HIS A 73 -38.80 42.14 26.19
CA HIS A 73 -37.58 42.52 25.51
C HIS A 73 -37.88 43.54 24.41
N VAL A 74 -37.21 44.68 24.47
CA VAL A 74 -37.23 45.71 23.43
C VAL A 74 -36.13 45.38 22.41
N LEU A 75 -36.48 45.31 21.13
CA LEU A 75 -35.57 44.96 20.04
C LEU A 75 -35.47 46.15 19.08
N VAL A 76 -34.24 46.60 18.85
CA VAL A 76 -33.90 47.79 18.04
C VAL A 76 -33.02 47.37 16.84
N PRO A 77 -32.70 48.25 15.87
CA PRO A 77 -31.92 47.85 14.69
C PRO A 77 -30.56 47.26 15.07
N GLY A 78 -30.26 46.07 14.55
CA GLY A 78 -29.09 45.27 14.93
C GLY A 78 -29.32 44.27 16.07
N SER A 79 -30.53 44.16 16.63
CA SER A 79 -30.91 43.07 17.53
C SER A 79 -31.26 41.78 16.78
N LEU A 80 -30.85 40.64 17.34
CA LEU A 80 -31.26 39.30 16.91
C LEU A 80 -32.11 38.65 18.02
N LEU A 81 -33.31 38.19 17.66
CA LEU A 81 -34.21 37.41 18.50
C LEU A 81 -34.22 35.95 18.05
N TRP A 82 -34.01 35.02 18.98
CA TRP A 82 -34.31 33.60 18.80
C TRP A 82 -35.54 33.21 19.62
N ILE A 83 -36.51 32.59 18.95
CA ILE A 83 -37.74 32.05 19.53
C ILE A 83 -37.69 30.52 19.35
N PRO A 84 -37.46 29.73 20.41
CA PRO A 84 -37.47 28.28 20.30
C PRO A 84 -38.89 27.72 20.12
N ALA A 85 -39.00 26.56 19.45
CA ALA A 85 -40.26 25.83 19.30
C ALA A 85 -40.90 25.55 20.67
N GLY A 86 -42.20 25.85 20.79
CA GLY A 86 -42.96 25.74 22.04
C GLY A 86 -42.92 26.98 22.95
N ALA A 87 -42.10 27.99 22.65
CA ALA A 87 -42.16 29.27 23.38
C ALA A 87 -43.50 29.97 23.13
N LYS A 88 -44.09 30.54 24.17
CA LYS A 88 -45.33 31.31 24.10
C LYS A 88 -45.00 32.81 24.15
N VAL A 89 -45.37 33.54 23.12
CA VAL A 89 -44.90 34.92 22.87
C VAL A 89 -46.09 35.82 22.51
N SER A 90 -46.03 37.08 22.94
CA SER A 90 -46.84 38.16 22.39
C SER A 90 -45.95 39.31 21.89
N ILE A 91 -46.40 40.03 20.88
CA ILE A 91 -45.85 41.35 20.53
C ILE A 91 -46.65 42.38 21.31
N VAL A 92 -45.96 43.22 22.08
CA VAL A 92 -46.57 44.27 22.90
C VAL A 92 -46.80 45.54 22.08
N SER A 93 -45.83 45.89 21.24
CA SER A 93 -45.91 47.00 20.26
C SER A 93 -44.80 46.89 19.21
N SER A 94 -44.97 47.57 18.08
CA SER A 94 -43.93 47.72 17.05
C SER A 94 -44.11 48.99 16.22
N HIS A 95 -43.00 49.63 15.82
CA HIS A 95 -43.03 50.92 15.15
C HIS A 95 -41.89 51.10 14.13
N ASP A 96 -42.24 51.48 12.89
CA ASP A 96 -41.36 51.57 11.71
C ASP A 96 -40.55 50.29 11.47
N LEU A 97 -41.13 49.15 11.82
CA LEU A 97 -40.44 47.89 11.97
C LEU A 97 -40.13 47.27 10.60
N ARG A 98 -38.84 46.96 10.39
CA ARG A 98 -38.41 45.98 9.38
C ARG A 98 -37.63 44.87 10.01
N THR A 99 -38.10 43.63 9.87
CA THR A 99 -37.34 42.44 10.25
C THR A 99 -37.12 41.50 9.07
N VAL A 100 -35.95 40.87 9.04
CA VAL A 100 -35.66 39.74 8.16
C VAL A 100 -35.70 38.48 9.00
N TYR A 101 -36.50 37.50 8.57
CA TYR A 101 -36.54 36.18 9.20
C TYR A 101 -35.83 35.14 8.34
N PHE A 102 -35.20 34.18 9.01
CA PHE A 102 -34.53 33.05 8.40
C PHE A 102 -35.37 31.80 8.66
N GLU A 103 -35.82 31.11 7.61
CA GLU A 103 -36.50 29.83 7.80
C GLU A 103 -35.51 28.76 8.28
N SER A 104 -35.73 28.29 9.49
CA SER A 104 -35.28 26.97 9.90
C SER A 104 -36.08 25.93 9.11
N ARG A 105 -35.46 25.32 8.08
CA ARG A 105 -36.03 24.14 7.42
C ARG A 105 -35.91 22.92 8.34
N LEU A 106 -36.82 22.81 9.31
CA LEU A 106 -37.08 21.57 10.01
C LEU A 106 -37.84 20.63 9.05
N MET A 107 -37.28 19.46 8.75
CA MET A 107 -37.50 18.25 9.55
C MET A 107 -39.00 17.97 9.72
N GLY A 108 -39.56 17.26 8.73
CA GLY A 108 -40.90 16.66 8.84
C GLY A 108 -40.96 15.60 9.96
N PRO A 109 -42.15 15.03 10.21
CA PRO A 109 -42.41 14.21 11.39
C PRO A 109 -41.41 13.07 11.52
N THR A 110 -40.87 12.91 12.74
CA THR A 110 -39.88 11.91 13.08
C THR A 110 -40.44 10.50 12.87
N GLN A 111 -40.09 9.88 11.75
CA GLN A 111 -39.73 8.47 11.79
C GLN A 111 -38.65 8.31 12.86
N SER A 112 -38.76 7.27 13.68
CA SER A 112 -37.71 6.88 14.63
C SER A 112 -36.35 6.90 13.93
N PRO A 113 -35.30 7.52 14.52
CA PRO A 113 -34.12 7.97 13.78
C PRO A 113 -33.40 6.79 13.12
N GLY A 114 -33.70 6.58 11.84
CA GLY A 114 -32.95 5.69 10.98
C GLY A 114 -31.50 6.17 10.96
N THR A 115 -30.58 5.28 11.33
CA THR A 115 -29.16 5.60 11.46
C THR A 115 -28.68 6.35 10.22
N SER A 116 -28.07 7.52 10.40
CA SER A 116 -27.62 8.32 9.25
C SER A 116 -26.66 7.50 8.39
N GLN A 117 -26.65 7.71 7.07
CA GLN A 117 -25.85 6.86 6.16
C GLN A 117 -24.36 6.77 6.61
N ALA A 118 -23.71 7.91 6.89
CA ALA A 118 -22.34 7.92 7.39
C ALA A 118 -22.14 7.14 8.70
N GLU A 119 -23.16 7.06 9.54
CA GLU A 119 -23.17 6.36 10.83
C GLU A 119 -23.46 4.87 10.68
N ALA A 120 -24.31 4.46 9.73
CA ALA A 120 -24.51 3.06 9.36
C ALA A 120 -23.18 2.41 8.89
N LEU A 121 -22.37 3.14 8.12
CA LEU A 121 -21.01 2.70 7.77
C LEU A 121 -20.10 2.58 9.01
N LYS A 122 -20.16 3.52 9.95
CA LYS A 122 -19.39 3.45 11.20
C LYS A 122 -19.79 2.25 12.06
N ILE A 123 -21.09 1.97 12.21
CA ILE A 123 -21.59 0.77 12.91
C ILE A 123 -21.07 -0.50 12.23
N LYS A 124 -21.14 -0.58 10.89
CA LYS A 124 -20.61 -1.72 10.12
C LYS A 124 -19.10 -1.89 10.34
N LEU A 125 -18.32 -0.81 10.26
CA LEU A 125 -16.88 -0.83 10.49
C LEU A 125 -16.56 -1.29 11.92
N ASN A 126 -17.21 -0.73 12.93
CA ASN A 126 -17.04 -1.11 14.34
C ASN A 126 -17.36 -2.60 14.56
N GLY A 127 -18.41 -3.13 13.93
CA GLY A 127 -18.76 -4.55 13.99
C GLY A 127 -17.72 -5.47 13.32
N LEU A 128 -17.06 -5.02 12.25
CA LEU A 128 -15.95 -5.74 11.63
C LEU A 128 -14.67 -5.67 12.50
N ILE A 129 -14.37 -4.51 13.08
CA ILE A 129 -13.26 -4.32 14.02
C ILE A 129 -13.44 -5.18 15.27
N ALA A 130 -14.66 -5.23 15.84
CA ALA A 130 -14.94 -6.07 17.01
C ALA A 130 -14.67 -7.56 16.74
N LYS A 131 -15.15 -8.09 15.61
CA LYS A 131 -14.86 -9.46 15.16
C LYS A 131 -13.36 -9.69 14.90
N TYR A 132 -12.67 -8.69 14.35
CA TYR A 132 -11.22 -8.75 14.18
C TYR A 132 -10.47 -8.81 15.52
N VAL A 133 -10.91 -8.07 16.54
CA VAL A 133 -10.31 -8.12 17.88
C VAL A 133 -10.59 -9.47 18.54
N GLU A 134 -11.86 -9.90 18.54
CA GLU A 134 -12.33 -11.17 19.14
C GLU A 134 -11.55 -12.38 18.61
N GLN A 135 -11.37 -12.46 17.29
CA GLN A 135 -10.79 -13.64 16.66
C GLN A 135 -9.27 -13.62 16.51
N ASN A 136 -8.55 -12.61 17.04
CA ASN A 136 -7.08 -12.54 16.95
C ASN A 136 -6.40 -12.15 18.30
N PRO A 137 -6.72 -12.82 19.43
CA PRO A 137 -6.22 -12.46 20.76
C PRO A 137 -4.70 -12.66 20.94
N ALA A 138 -4.08 -13.62 20.25
CA ALA A 138 -2.64 -13.84 20.33
C ALA A 138 -1.86 -12.74 19.58
N SER A 139 -2.36 -12.31 18.41
CA SER A 139 -1.83 -11.12 17.72
C SER A 139 -1.92 -9.86 18.60
N LYS A 140 -3.06 -9.64 19.28
CA LYS A 140 -3.19 -8.52 20.24
C LYS A 140 -2.12 -8.60 21.35
N LYS A 141 -2.00 -9.76 22.00
CA LYS A 141 -1.03 -9.97 23.09
C LYS A 141 0.41 -9.75 22.63
N LEU A 142 0.75 -10.11 21.40
CA LEU A 142 2.09 -9.87 20.85
C LEU A 142 2.32 -8.37 20.58
N HIS A 143 1.34 -7.65 20.05
CA HIS A 143 1.41 -6.20 19.87
C HIS A 143 1.54 -5.45 21.21
N ASP A 144 0.72 -5.80 22.22
CA ASP A 144 0.78 -5.22 23.56
C ASP A 144 2.19 -5.38 24.21
N ARG A 145 2.84 -6.53 23.97
CA ARG A 145 4.23 -6.78 24.35
C ARG A 145 5.22 -5.96 23.51
N ALA A 146 5.05 -5.92 22.18
CA ALA A 146 5.95 -5.20 21.28
C ALA A 146 5.99 -3.69 21.58
N ARG A 147 4.86 -3.10 21.98
CA ARG A 147 4.75 -1.69 22.43
C ARG A 147 5.64 -1.34 23.62
N GLN A 148 6.12 -2.32 24.39
CA GLN A 148 7.06 -2.09 25.51
C GLN A 148 8.49 -1.82 25.03
N SER A 149 8.79 -1.98 23.74
CA SER A 149 10.15 -1.83 23.20
C SER A 149 10.22 -1.17 21.82
N LEU A 150 9.10 -1.14 21.08
CA LEU A 150 8.98 -0.48 19.78
C LEU A 150 7.85 0.57 19.84
N PRO A 151 8.06 1.79 19.29
CA PRO A 151 6.99 2.77 19.12
C PRO A 151 5.79 2.17 18.36
N ASP A 152 4.61 2.26 18.94
CA ASP A 152 3.38 1.59 18.47
C ASP A 152 3.55 0.10 18.12
N GLY A 153 4.48 -0.59 18.78
CA GLY A 153 4.74 -2.02 18.59
C GLY A 153 5.28 -2.40 17.19
N SER A 154 5.83 -1.44 16.43
CA SER A 154 6.33 -1.69 15.06
C SER A 154 7.64 -0.96 14.78
N THR A 155 8.44 -1.53 13.87
CA THR A 155 9.66 -0.92 13.31
C THR A 155 9.46 -0.46 11.85
N ARG A 156 8.26 -0.65 11.28
CA ARG A 156 7.92 -0.28 9.90
C ARG A 156 6.51 0.30 9.88
N SER A 157 6.40 1.62 9.73
CA SER A 157 5.15 2.37 9.95
C SER A 157 3.97 1.92 9.07
N VAL A 158 4.21 1.31 7.91
CA VAL A 158 3.12 0.79 7.05
C VAL A 158 2.55 -0.57 7.53
N LEU A 159 3.21 -1.23 8.48
CA LEU A 159 2.68 -2.40 9.19
C LEU A 159 1.95 -2.01 10.50
N ALA A 160 2.29 -0.85 11.08
CA ALA A 160 1.58 -0.32 12.24
C ALA A 160 0.10 -0.11 11.88
N SER A 161 -0.81 -0.55 12.74
CA SER A 161 -2.22 -0.66 12.41
C SER A 161 -3.11 -0.72 13.64
N SER A 162 -4.14 0.13 13.68
CA SER A 162 -5.22 0.08 14.69
C SER A 162 -6.27 -0.98 14.31
N PRO A 163 -6.85 -1.76 15.25
CA PRO A 163 -6.59 -1.72 16.70
C PRO A 163 -5.26 -2.37 17.11
N PHE A 164 -4.75 -3.31 16.30
CA PHE A 164 -3.42 -3.91 16.37
C PHE A 164 -3.12 -4.65 15.05
N PRO A 165 -1.84 -4.85 14.66
CA PRO A 165 -1.46 -5.67 13.51
C PRO A 165 -1.69 -7.17 13.74
N LEU A 166 -2.12 -7.87 12.69
CA LEU A 166 -2.02 -9.34 12.65
C LEU A 166 -0.55 -9.75 12.68
N SER A 167 -0.25 -10.73 13.51
CA SER A 167 1.11 -11.27 13.66
C SER A 167 1.22 -12.60 12.93
N ILE A 168 2.24 -12.77 12.09
CA ILE A 168 2.45 -13.95 11.24
C ILE A 168 3.46 -14.90 11.89
N LYS A 169 3.17 -16.21 11.87
CA LYS A 169 3.96 -17.30 12.46
C LYS A 169 4.75 -18.08 11.43
N SER A 170 4.14 -18.36 10.27
CA SER A 170 4.74 -19.12 9.16
C SER A 170 4.06 -18.75 7.85
N ALA A 171 4.65 -19.18 6.73
CA ALA A 171 4.14 -18.90 5.39
C ALA A 171 4.63 -19.96 4.39
N GLU A 172 3.83 -20.24 3.36
CA GLU A 172 4.13 -21.21 2.30
C GLU A 172 3.40 -20.81 1.01
N GLY A 173 4.07 -20.89 -0.15
CA GLY A 173 3.49 -20.55 -1.44
C GLY A 173 2.95 -19.11 -1.48
N SER A 174 1.63 -18.95 -1.69
CA SER A 174 0.88 -17.69 -1.64
C SER A 174 0.16 -17.45 -0.30
N CYS A 175 0.44 -18.24 0.74
CA CYS A 175 -0.31 -18.25 2.00
C CYS A 175 0.52 -17.86 3.22
N LEU A 176 -0.09 -17.14 4.15
CA LEU A 176 0.43 -16.77 5.48
C LEU A 176 -0.38 -17.49 6.57
N THR A 177 0.26 -17.89 7.66
CA THR A 177 -0.42 -18.40 8.87
C THR A 177 -0.15 -17.45 10.04
N SER A 178 -1.20 -16.94 10.69
CA SER A 178 -1.06 -16.06 11.85
C SER A 178 -0.62 -16.81 13.11
N VAL A 179 -0.21 -16.07 14.15
CA VAL A 179 0.00 -16.62 15.50
C VAL A 179 -1.30 -17.12 16.15
N ASP A 180 -2.45 -16.73 15.59
CA ASP A 180 -3.79 -17.21 15.92
C ASP A 180 -4.21 -18.42 15.04
N ASP A 181 -3.24 -19.09 14.39
CA ASP A 181 -3.37 -20.30 13.56
C ASP A 181 -4.37 -20.22 12.38
N LYS A 182 -4.74 -19.01 11.96
CA LYS A 182 -5.53 -18.76 10.75
C LYS A 182 -4.65 -18.66 9.52
N VAL A 183 -5.12 -19.24 8.42
CA VAL A 183 -4.46 -19.16 7.11
C VAL A 183 -5.09 -18.05 6.27
N TYR A 184 -4.26 -17.24 5.63
CA TYR A 184 -4.65 -16.15 4.73
C TYR A 184 -3.96 -16.29 3.38
N VAL A 185 -4.63 -15.95 2.27
CA VAL A 185 -3.99 -15.79 0.96
C VAL A 185 -3.38 -14.38 0.87
N ASP A 186 -2.11 -14.27 0.48
CA ASP A 186 -1.29 -13.05 0.52
C ASP A 186 -1.32 -12.22 -0.77
N TYR A 187 -2.18 -11.21 -0.81
CA TYR A 187 -2.18 -10.19 -1.86
C TYR A 187 -1.35 -8.96 -1.48
N VAL A 188 -0.53 -8.98 -0.43
CA VAL A 188 0.44 -7.93 -0.11
C VAL A 188 1.82 -8.27 -0.69
N SER A 189 2.24 -9.55 -0.63
CA SER A 189 3.53 -10.06 -1.12
C SER A 189 4.69 -9.18 -0.68
N ASP A 190 4.78 -8.92 0.64
CA ASP A 190 5.61 -7.89 1.29
C ASP A 190 5.76 -6.59 0.47
N PHE A 191 4.63 -5.97 0.15
CA PHE A 191 4.57 -4.73 -0.62
C PHE A 191 5.38 -4.86 -1.92
N THR A 192 5.05 -5.90 -2.70
CA THR A 192 5.69 -6.32 -3.96
C THR A 192 7.09 -6.97 -3.88
N ALA A 193 7.72 -7.11 -2.71
CA ALA A 193 9.02 -7.78 -2.58
C ALA A 193 8.93 -9.32 -2.70
N GLY A 194 7.88 -9.93 -2.16
CA GLY A 194 7.64 -11.37 -2.18
C GLY A 194 7.16 -11.92 -3.52
N LEU A 195 7.79 -11.55 -4.65
CA LEU A 195 7.38 -12.00 -5.99
C LEU A 195 7.41 -13.53 -6.16
N PHE A 196 8.23 -14.24 -5.39
CA PHE A 196 8.39 -15.70 -5.49
C PHE A 196 7.44 -16.51 -4.61
N GLY A 197 6.55 -15.84 -3.88
CA GLY A 197 5.86 -16.44 -2.74
C GLY A 197 6.81 -16.63 -1.54
N HIS A 198 6.42 -17.45 -0.59
CA HIS A 198 7.07 -17.54 0.73
C HIS A 198 8.05 -18.72 0.89
N SER A 199 8.05 -19.66 -0.04
CA SER A 199 8.76 -20.95 0.11
C SER A 199 9.34 -21.47 -1.21
N ASN A 200 9.89 -20.58 -2.04
CA ASN A 200 10.50 -20.99 -3.30
C ASN A 200 11.77 -21.85 -3.05
N PRO A 201 11.83 -23.11 -3.52
CA PRO A 201 12.90 -24.04 -3.13
C PRO A 201 14.27 -23.63 -3.67
N THR A 202 14.35 -23.07 -4.89
CA THR A 202 15.61 -22.62 -5.51
C THR A 202 16.25 -21.48 -4.73
N ILE A 203 15.44 -20.54 -4.21
CA ILE A 203 15.93 -19.45 -3.35
C ILE A 203 16.33 -19.99 -1.96
N GLN A 204 15.55 -20.89 -1.37
CA GLN A 204 15.87 -21.51 -0.08
C GLN A 204 17.19 -22.31 -0.12
N GLU A 205 17.41 -23.05 -1.20
CA GLU A 205 18.66 -23.79 -1.43
C GLU A 205 19.84 -22.82 -1.55
N ALA A 206 19.73 -21.76 -2.35
CA ALA A 206 20.79 -20.76 -2.50
C ALA A 206 21.16 -20.08 -1.17
N ILE A 207 20.16 -19.77 -0.32
CA ILE A 207 20.39 -19.20 1.02
C ILE A 207 21.07 -20.21 1.95
N THR A 208 20.69 -21.49 1.86
CA THR A 208 21.27 -22.57 2.67
C THR A 208 22.74 -22.84 2.27
N GLN A 209 23.03 -22.88 0.98
CA GLN A 209 24.40 -23.00 0.46
C GLN A 209 25.25 -21.78 0.87
N ALA A 210 24.71 -20.56 0.80
CA ALA A 210 25.40 -19.35 1.28
C ALA A 210 25.71 -19.41 2.79
N ALA A 211 24.81 -19.97 3.60
CA ALA A 211 25.06 -20.19 5.03
C ALA A 211 26.20 -21.20 5.28
N SER A 212 26.28 -22.27 4.47
CA SER A 212 27.33 -23.30 4.59
C SER A 212 28.71 -22.83 4.12
N ASN A 213 28.77 -21.95 3.12
CA ASN A 213 30.03 -21.47 2.54
C ASN A 213 30.70 -20.34 3.33
N GLY A 214 29.98 -19.74 4.29
CA GLY A 214 30.47 -18.64 5.13
C GLY A 214 30.00 -17.27 4.65
N PHE A 215 29.88 -16.34 5.60
CA PHE A 215 29.29 -15.01 5.40
C PHE A 215 30.15 -13.92 6.04
N SER A 216 29.84 -12.64 5.74
CA SER A 216 30.61 -11.46 6.19
C SER A 216 32.08 -11.50 5.75
N LEU A 217 32.33 -11.88 4.48
CA LEU A 217 33.66 -12.18 3.94
C LEU A 217 34.61 -10.97 3.84
N GLY A 218 34.10 -9.74 3.81
CA GLY A 218 34.92 -8.51 3.68
C GLY A 218 35.69 -8.40 2.36
N ALA A 219 35.30 -9.17 1.34
CA ALA A 219 35.97 -9.29 0.05
C ALA A 219 34.93 -9.37 -1.10
N VAL A 220 35.41 -9.27 -2.34
CA VAL A 220 34.60 -9.42 -3.55
C VAL A 220 34.29 -10.89 -3.87
N THR A 221 33.16 -11.14 -4.53
CA THR A 221 32.71 -12.48 -4.95
C THR A 221 32.24 -12.50 -6.40
N GLU A 222 32.24 -13.67 -7.04
CA GLU A 222 31.77 -13.82 -8.44
C GLU A 222 30.28 -13.51 -8.62
N LEU A 223 29.46 -13.72 -7.58
CA LEU A 223 28.01 -13.51 -7.62
C LEU A 223 27.63 -12.03 -7.83
N GLU A 224 28.50 -11.09 -7.44
CA GLU A 224 28.31 -9.66 -7.74
C GLU A 224 28.33 -9.39 -9.25
N ALA A 225 29.26 -10.04 -9.96
CA ALA A 225 29.38 -9.94 -11.41
C ALA A 225 28.23 -10.66 -12.12
N GLU A 226 27.92 -11.91 -11.72
CA GLU A 226 26.80 -12.69 -12.29
C GLU A 226 25.47 -11.93 -12.18
N LEU A 227 25.19 -11.34 -11.01
CA LEU A 227 23.98 -10.53 -10.81
C LEU A 227 23.99 -9.25 -11.65
N ALA A 228 25.13 -8.56 -11.73
CA ALA A 228 25.25 -7.32 -12.52
C ALA A 228 25.05 -7.58 -14.02
N GLU A 229 25.63 -8.67 -14.54
CA GLU A 229 25.46 -9.11 -15.93
C GLU A 229 24.01 -9.50 -16.23
N SER A 230 23.38 -10.26 -15.33
CA SER A 230 21.96 -10.65 -15.45
C SER A 230 21.03 -9.42 -15.50
N LEU A 231 21.25 -8.43 -14.63
CA LEU A 231 20.44 -7.21 -14.60
C LEU A 231 20.70 -6.31 -15.81
N LYS A 232 21.96 -6.20 -16.27
CA LYS A 232 22.33 -5.48 -17.50
C LYS A 232 21.69 -6.09 -18.75
N ALA A 233 21.70 -7.42 -18.87
CA ALA A 233 21.05 -8.12 -19.98
C ALA A 233 19.52 -7.91 -19.98
N ARG A 234 18.93 -7.67 -18.80
CA ARG A 234 17.49 -7.49 -18.62
C ARG A 234 17.01 -6.05 -18.80
N PHE A 235 17.76 -5.05 -18.35
CA PHE A 235 17.37 -3.63 -18.37
C PHE A 235 18.31 -2.80 -19.26
N SER A 236 17.83 -2.42 -20.45
CA SER A 236 18.65 -1.77 -21.49
C SER A 236 19.18 -0.37 -21.14
N SER A 237 18.67 0.27 -20.07
CA SER A 237 19.23 1.51 -19.50
C SER A 237 20.48 1.32 -18.64
N ILE A 238 20.77 0.10 -18.20
CA ILE A 238 21.83 -0.20 -17.24
C ILE A 238 23.07 -0.69 -17.97
N ASP A 239 24.01 0.20 -18.26
CA ASP A 239 25.32 -0.21 -18.76
C ASP A 239 26.22 -0.72 -17.62
N LEU A 240 26.09 -0.09 -16.45
CA LEU A 240 26.82 -0.33 -15.20
C LEU A 240 25.87 -0.15 -14.01
N ILE A 241 26.11 -0.89 -12.91
CA ILE A 241 25.24 -0.93 -11.72
C ILE A 241 26.07 -1.02 -10.43
N ARG A 242 25.51 -0.55 -9.31
CA ARG A 242 26.01 -0.81 -7.94
C ARG A 242 24.87 -1.25 -7.04
N PHE A 243 25.17 -2.17 -6.12
CA PHE A 243 24.20 -2.72 -5.15
C PHE A 243 24.19 -1.94 -3.83
N CYS A 244 23.01 -1.89 -3.22
CA CYS A 244 22.67 -1.23 -1.96
C CYS A 244 21.78 -2.17 -1.13
N ASN A 245 21.43 -1.76 0.08
CA ASN A 245 20.69 -2.56 1.06
C ASN A 245 19.18 -2.26 1.04
N SER A 246 18.76 -1.19 0.34
CA SER A 246 17.35 -0.83 0.16
C SER A 246 17.11 0.04 -1.07
N GLY A 247 15.85 0.10 -1.54
CA GLY A 247 15.42 1.07 -2.55
C GLY A 247 15.59 2.53 -2.11
N THR A 248 15.49 2.84 -0.81
CA THR A 248 15.77 4.18 -0.25
C THR A 248 17.23 4.59 -0.53
N GLU A 249 18.18 3.69 -0.28
CA GLU A 249 19.59 3.93 -0.58
C GLU A 249 19.82 4.06 -2.09
N ALA A 250 19.21 3.19 -2.90
CA ALA A 250 19.32 3.24 -4.36
C ALA A 250 18.87 4.60 -4.93
N ASN A 251 17.70 5.11 -4.51
CA ASN A 251 17.21 6.44 -4.92
C ASN A 251 18.07 7.58 -4.38
N THR A 252 18.54 7.49 -3.12
CA THR A 252 19.43 8.48 -2.52
C THR A 252 20.75 8.58 -3.30
N TYR A 253 21.38 7.45 -3.61
CA TYR A 253 22.62 7.43 -4.40
C TYR A 253 22.41 7.79 -5.87
N ALA A 254 21.29 7.41 -6.49
CA ALA A 254 20.98 7.83 -7.85
C ALA A 254 20.83 9.36 -7.97
N LEU A 255 20.08 9.98 -7.05
CA LEU A 255 19.99 11.45 -6.98
C LEU A 255 21.35 12.11 -6.75
N ALA A 256 22.13 11.63 -5.76
CA ALA A 256 23.45 12.19 -5.48
C ALA A 256 24.41 12.05 -6.68
N THR A 257 24.34 10.93 -7.41
CA THR A 257 25.15 10.67 -8.61
C THR A 257 24.74 11.58 -9.77
N ALA A 258 23.44 11.79 -9.96
CA ALA A 258 22.88 12.65 -11.00
C ALA A 258 23.19 14.14 -10.79
N LEU A 259 23.07 14.63 -9.55
CA LEU A 259 23.43 16.00 -9.19
C LEU A 259 24.94 16.23 -9.27
N ALA A 260 25.76 15.26 -8.86
CA ALA A 260 27.21 15.32 -9.05
C ALA A 260 27.63 15.32 -10.53
N TYR A 261 26.95 14.54 -11.38
CA TYR A 261 27.19 14.48 -12.82
C TYR A 261 26.83 15.79 -13.53
N THR A 262 25.68 16.40 -13.19
CA THR A 262 25.18 17.63 -13.82
C THR A 262 25.75 18.92 -13.22
N GLY A 263 26.31 18.86 -12.01
CA GLY A 263 26.77 20.04 -11.26
C GLY A 263 25.62 20.93 -10.74
N ARG A 264 24.37 20.47 -10.83
CA ARG A 264 23.16 21.21 -10.47
C ARG A 264 22.60 20.78 -9.11
N LYS A 265 21.60 21.51 -8.61
CA LYS A 265 21.01 21.30 -7.27
C LYS A 265 19.54 20.90 -7.27
N LYS A 266 18.76 21.35 -8.26
CA LYS A 266 17.30 21.16 -8.26
C LYS A 266 16.91 19.77 -8.75
N VAL A 267 15.90 19.19 -8.12
CA VAL A 267 15.35 17.86 -8.45
C VAL A 267 13.87 17.99 -8.72
N LEU A 268 13.42 17.57 -9.91
CA LEU A 268 12.00 17.41 -10.19
C LEU A 268 11.51 16.07 -9.63
N VAL A 269 10.50 16.14 -8.76
CA VAL A 269 9.76 15.03 -8.18
C VAL A 269 8.26 15.27 -8.35
N PHE A 270 7.40 14.36 -7.89
CA PHE A 270 5.96 14.40 -8.17
C PHE A 270 5.10 14.22 -6.94
N ASP A 271 3.91 14.84 -6.95
CA ASP A 271 2.91 14.70 -5.90
C ASP A 271 2.52 13.23 -5.69
N ARG A 272 2.50 12.78 -4.42
CA ARG A 272 2.29 11.38 -3.96
C ARG A 272 3.42 10.40 -4.33
N GLY A 273 4.58 10.90 -4.76
CA GLY A 273 5.76 10.08 -5.06
C GLY A 273 6.39 9.48 -3.80
N TYR A 274 6.82 8.22 -3.89
CA TYR A 274 7.51 7.52 -2.81
C TYR A 274 8.75 6.81 -3.34
N HIS A 275 9.91 7.33 -2.97
CA HIS A 275 11.22 6.82 -3.39
C HIS A 275 12.03 6.27 -2.20
N GLY A 276 11.40 6.14 -1.03
CA GLY A 276 12.02 5.66 0.21
C GLY A 276 11.65 6.48 1.43
N GLY A 277 12.08 6.03 2.61
CA GLY A 277 11.74 6.65 3.89
C GLY A 277 12.19 8.11 4.04
N THR A 278 13.23 8.50 3.30
CA THR A 278 13.82 9.85 3.27
C THR A 278 13.58 10.58 1.94
N LEU A 279 12.64 10.08 1.11
CA LEU A 279 12.25 10.64 -0.18
C LEU A 279 10.76 10.37 -0.43
N THR A 280 9.89 11.01 0.36
CA THR A 280 8.42 10.88 0.25
C THR A 280 7.77 12.24 0.03
N PHE A 281 6.91 12.36 -0.98
CA PHE A 281 6.38 13.64 -1.47
C PHE A 281 4.86 13.67 -1.46
N ASP A 282 4.25 13.79 -0.28
CA ASP A 282 2.80 13.97 -0.12
C ASP A 282 2.40 15.45 -0.09
N SER A 283 1.10 15.75 0.08
CA SER A 283 0.56 17.12 0.17
C SER A 283 1.06 17.95 1.35
N LYS A 284 1.80 17.33 2.29
CA LYS A 284 2.52 17.99 3.37
C LYS A 284 4.01 17.67 3.22
N PRO A 285 4.92 18.66 3.30
CA PRO A 285 6.36 18.40 3.30
C PRO A 285 6.74 17.41 4.39
N ASN A 286 7.48 16.36 4.01
CA ASN A 286 8.02 15.39 4.96
C ASN A 286 9.34 15.93 5.54
N PRO A 287 9.44 16.22 6.86
CA PRO A 287 10.68 16.73 7.46
C PRO A 287 11.81 15.70 7.50
N LEU A 288 11.54 14.42 7.20
CA LEU A 288 12.56 13.37 7.07
C LEU A 288 13.17 13.30 5.66
N ASN A 289 12.73 14.12 4.70
CA ASN A 289 13.33 14.12 3.38
C ASN A 289 14.76 14.68 3.43
N ILE A 290 15.69 14.07 2.70
CA ILE A 290 17.05 14.61 2.57
C ILE A 290 17.01 16.01 1.93
N PRO A 291 17.84 16.97 2.37
CA PRO A 291 17.70 18.38 1.98
C PRO A 291 18.27 18.66 0.59
N HIS A 292 17.47 18.41 -0.45
CA HIS A 292 17.69 18.89 -1.82
C HIS A 292 16.66 19.97 -2.20
N GLU A 293 16.96 20.73 -3.26
CA GLU A 293 16.04 21.74 -3.80
C GLU A 293 14.97 21.07 -4.67
N TYR A 294 13.87 20.62 -4.05
CA TYR A 294 12.80 19.92 -4.76
C TYR A 294 11.83 20.87 -5.48
N ILE A 295 11.60 20.60 -6.76
CA ILE A 295 10.44 21.08 -7.51
C ILE A 295 9.42 19.95 -7.58
N ILE A 296 8.16 20.23 -7.24
CA ILE A 296 7.08 19.23 -7.23
C ILE A 296 6.18 19.44 -8.46
N GLY A 297 6.29 18.56 -9.44
CA GLY A 297 5.39 18.46 -10.58
C GLY A 297 4.08 17.73 -10.24
N THR A 298 3.10 17.81 -11.14
CA THR A 298 1.80 17.12 -11.00
C THR A 298 1.81 15.84 -11.82
N TYR A 299 1.72 14.69 -11.15
CA TYR A 299 1.84 13.38 -11.81
C TYR A 299 0.72 13.11 -12.81
N ASN A 300 1.08 12.72 -14.04
CA ASN A 300 0.20 12.59 -15.23
C ASN A 300 -0.43 13.89 -15.75
N ASP A 301 0.07 15.07 -15.34
CA ASP A 301 -0.36 16.36 -15.91
C ASP A 301 0.85 17.03 -16.58
N VAL A 302 0.91 16.89 -17.91
CA VAL A 302 2.00 17.40 -18.74
C VAL A 302 2.09 18.92 -18.63
N GLU A 303 0.97 19.64 -18.72
CA GLU A 303 0.97 21.11 -18.78
C GLU A 303 1.27 21.75 -17.41
N LYS A 304 0.73 21.21 -16.31
CA LYS A 304 1.14 21.66 -14.96
C LYS A 304 2.59 21.29 -14.63
N THR A 305 3.10 20.17 -15.14
CA THR A 305 4.51 19.83 -14.95
C THR A 305 5.42 20.72 -15.81
N ARG A 306 5.01 21.04 -17.05
CA ARG A 306 5.70 21.97 -17.94
C ARG A 306 5.84 23.36 -17.31
N SER A 307 4.81 23.86 -16.62
CA SER A 307 4.82 25.18 -16.00
C SER A 307 5.76 25.32 -14.80
N VAL A 308 6.31 24.22 -14.26
CA VAL A 308 7.31 24.21 -13.18
C VAL A 308 8.70 23.76 -13.62
N LEU A 309 8.93 23.56 -14.93
CA LEU A 309 10.27 23.22 -15.44
C LEU A 309 11.22 24.42 -15.33
N ASP A 310 12.48 24.10 -15.03
CA ASP A 310 13.56 25.05 -14.75
C ASP A 310 14.88 24.46 -15.28
N PHE A 311 15.69 25.27 -15.96
CA PHE A 311 17.00 24.88 -16.47
C PHE A 311 18.03 24.54 -15.37
N GLU A 312 17.78 24.93 -14.12
CA GLU A 312 18.57 24.52 -12.96
C GLU A 312 18.27 23.09 -12.45
N ILE A 313 17.28 22.38 -13.02
CA ILE A 313 16.99 20.97 -12.70
C ILE A 313 18.15 20.09 -13.18
N GLY A 314 18.77 19.36 -12.25
CA GLY A 314 19.82 18.37 -12.52
C GLY A 314 19.31 16.92 -12.64
N ALA A 315 18.20 16.62 -11.98
CA ALA A 315 17.61 15.28 -11.99
C ALA A 315 16.08 15.34 -12.04
N ILE A 316 15.47 14.39 -12.77
CA ILE A 316 14.04 14.11 -12.73
C ILE A 316 13.87 12.71 -12.16
N LEU A 317 13.24 12.56 -11.00
CA LEU A 317 12.99 11.28 -10.35
C LEU A 317 11.49 10.95 -10.39
N VAL A 318 11.15 9.80 -10.99
CA VAL A 318 9.75 9.43 -11.23
C VAL A 318 9.53 7.91 -11.10
N GLU A 319 8.46 7.51 -10.41
CA GLU A 319 7.91 6.15 -10.48
C GLU A 319 7.12 5.99 -11.80
N PRO A 320 7.42 5.03 -12.69
CA PRO A 320 6.58 4.76 -13.88
C PRO A 320 5.15 4.29 -13.55
N MET A 321 4.90 3.91 -12.30
CA MET A 321 3.59 3.78 -11.67
C MET A 321 3.76 4.10 -10.18
N GLN A 322 3.12 5.14 -9.67
CA GLN A 322 3.16 5.47 -8.25
C GLN A 322 2.51 4.37 -7.42
N CYS A 323 3.30 3.61 -6.67
CA CYS A 323 2.83 2.43 -5.96
C CYS A 323 2.26 2.82 -4.59
N SER A 324 3.06 3.47 -3.75
CA SER A 324 2.60 4.00 -2.46
C SER A 324 1.55 5.11 -2.61
N GLY A 325 1.63 5.89 -3.69
CA GLY A 325 0.64 6.90 -4.10
C GLY A 325 -0.69 6.32 -4.62
N GLY A 326 -0.85 5.00 -4.60
CA GLY A 326 -2.13 4.31 -4.83
C GLY A 326 -2.17 3.41 -6.07
N MET A 327 -1.06 2.83 -6.53
CA MET A 327 -0.99 2.07 -7.79
C MET A 327 -1.52 2.89 -8.99
N ARG A 328 -1.05 4.13 -9.16
CA ARG A 328 -1.43 5.03 -10.28
C ARG A 328 -0.42 4.87 -11.42
N PRO A 329 -0.75 4.23 -12.56
CA PRO A 329 0.20 4.12 -13.67
C PRO A 329 0.46 5.48 -14.30
N ALA A 330 1.70 5.74 -14.73
CA ALA A 330 1.96 6.87 -15.61
C ALA A 330 1.35 6.62 -17.00
N THR A 331 0.95 7.68 -17.71
CA THR A 331 0.66 7.57 -19.14
C THR A 331 1.98 7.49 -19.93
N LYS A 332 1.98 6.78 -21.08
CA LYS A 332 3.16 6.75 -21.97
C LYS A 332 3.53 8.17 -22.43
N GLU A 333 2.52 8.99 -22.71
CA GLU A 333 2.66 10.41 -23.04
C GLU A 333 3.42 11.20 -21.95
N PHE A 334 3.02 11.06 -20.68
CA PHE A 334 3.67 11.77 -19.57
C PHE A 334 5.13 11.35 -19.40
N LEU A 335 5.44 10.06 -19.51
CA LEU A 335 6.82 9.57 -19.42
C LEU A 335 7.68 9.97 -20.64
N LEU A 336 7.10 10.04 -21.84
CA LEU A 336 7.77 10.58 -23.03
C LEU A 336 8.08 12.07 -22.84
N PHE A 337 7.12 12.85 -22.38
CA PHE A 337 7.32 14.26 -22.05
C PHE A 337 8.46 14.45 -21.01
N LEU A 338 8.54 13.62 -19.96
CA LEU A 338 9.65 13.70 -19.00
C LEU A 338 11.01 13.33 -19.61
N ARG A 339 11.04 12.38 -20.56
CA ARG A 339 12.25 12.03 -21.32
C ARG A 339 12.71 13.15 -22.24
N GLU A 340 11.79 13.82 -22.92
CA GLU A 340 12.06 14.99 -23.76
C GLU A 340 12.51 16.19 -22.92
N ALA A 341 11.82 16.48 -21.81
CA ALA A 341 12.19 17.52 -20.87
C ALA A 341 13.59 17.29 -20.30
N ALA A 342 13.92 16.07 -19.87
CA ALA A 342 15.27 15.73 -19.41
C ALA A 342 16.34 16.02 -20.49
N ASN A 343 16.07 15.68 -21.75
CA ASN A 343 16.98 15.95 -22.87
C ASN A 343 17.17 17.46 -23.11
N ILE A 344 16.07 18.23 -23.12
CA ILE A 344 16.10 19.69 -23.35
C ILE A 344 16.83 20.42 -22.22
N LEU A 345 16.58 20.01 -20.98
CA LEU A 345 17.21 20.62 -19.80
C LEU A 345 18.67 20.19 -19.65
N GLY A 346 19.07 19.02 -20.16
CA GLY A 346 20.33 18.36 -19.79
C GLY A 346 20.29 17.76 -18.38
N ALA A 347 19.11 17.35 -17.92
CA ALA A 347 18.89 16.71 -16.63
C ALA A 347 18.95 15.17 -16.78
N VAL A 348 19.36 14.48 -15.72
CA VAL A 348 19.34 13.01 -15.66
C VAL A 348 17.93 12.53 -15.36
N LEU A 349 17.31 11.76 -16.26
CA LEU A 349 16.05 11.07 -15.96
C LEU A 349 16.33 9.78 -15.20
N ILE A 350 15.75 9.67 -14.01
CA ILE A 350 15.83 8.51 -13.13
C ILE A 350 14.43 7.88 -13.05
N PHE A 351 14.30 6.65 -13.54
CA PHE A 351 13.11 5.84 -13.26
C PHE A 351 13.30 5.04 -11.98
N ASP A 352 12.38 5.26 -11.04
CA ASP A 352 12.21 4.41 -9.87
C ASP A 352 11.43 3.15 -10.27
N GLU A 353 12.18 2.10 -10.63
CA GLU A 353 11.63 0.78 -10.93
C GLU A 353 11.78 -0.20 -9.76
N VAL A 354 11.97 0.31 -8.52
CA VAL A 354 12.01 -0.50 -7.28
C VAL A 354 10.77 -1.39 -7.16
N VAL A 355 9.61 -0.90 -7.60
CA VAL A 355 8.41 -1.73 -7.78
C VAL A 355 8.15 -2.08 -9.24
N THR A 356 8.27 -1.15 -10.18
CA THR A 356 7.70 -1.33 -11.53
C THR A 356 8.48 -2.28 -12.45
N SER A 357 9.71 -2.64 -12.09
CA SER A 357 10.56 -3.61 -12.82
C SER A 357 9.97 -5.03 -12.94
N ARG A 358 8.84 -5.31 -12.29
CA ARG A 358 8.05 -6.57 -12.39
C ARG A 358 6.85 -6.49 -13.35
N LEU A 359 6.53 -5.32 -13.89
CA LEU A 359 5.29 -5.09 -14.67
C LEU A 359 5.46 -5.38 -16.17
N ASP A 360 6.69 -5.73 -16.55
CA ASP A 360 7.14 -6.30 -17.81
C ASP A 360 8.47 -7.02 -17.52
N TYR A 361 8.91 -7.93 -18.40
CA TYR A 361 10.23 -8.56 -18.24
C TYR A 361 11.36 -7.52 -18.28
N HIS A 362 11.26 -6.49 -19.13
CA HIS A 362 12.25 -5.41 -19.26
C HIS A 362 11.90 -4.17 -18.42
N GLY A 363 10.98 -4.28 -17.45
CA GLY A 363 10.45 -3.15 -16.68
C GLY A 363 9.55 -2.22 -17.52
N VAL A 364 8.96 -1.20 -16.88
CA VAL A 364 8.08 -0.27 -17.59
C VAL A 364 8.86 0.55 -18.63
N GLN A 365 10.16 0.79 -18.42
CA GLN A 365 11.04 1.34 -19.44
C GLN A 365 11.04 0.54 -20.74
N GLY A 366 11.09 -0.81 -20.66
CA GLY A 366 11.02 -1.68 -21.83
C GLY A 366 9.62 -1.72 -22.44
N LYS A 367 8.59 -1.84 -21.59
CA LYS A 367 7.18 -1.89 -22.01
C LYS A 367 6.73 -0.67 -22.82
N PHE A 368 7.25 0.51 -22.48
CA PHE A 368 6.94 1.74 -23.19
C PHE A 368 8.04 2.19 -24.16
N GLU A 369 9.18 1.50 -24.21
CA GLU A 369 10.36 1.82 -25.02
C GLU A 369 10.95 3.21 -24.68
N ILE A 370 10.88 3.60 -23.40
CA ILE A 370 11.38 4.87 -22.89
C ILE A 370 12.62 4.61 -22.05
N LYS A 371 13.79 4.99 -22.55
CA LYS A 371 15.07 4.77 -21.87
C LYS A 371 15.38 5.92 -20.88
N PRO A 372 15.36 5.69 -19.55
CA PRO A 372 15.90 6.64 -18.59
C PRO A 372 17.44 6.67 -18.66
N ASP A 373 18.07 7.70 -18.10
CA ASP A 373 19.54 7.76 -17.98
C ASP A 373 20.05 6.89 -16.83
N MET A 374 19.23 6.75 -15.78
CA MET A 374 19.45 5.86 -14.64
C MET A 374 18.16 5.13 -14.27
N THR A 375 18.31 3.91 -13.73
CA THR A 375 17.22 3.15 -13.12
C THR A 375 17.61 2.77 -11.71
N THR A 376 16.67 2.87 -10.78
CA THR A 376 16.79 2.29 -9.44
C THR A 376 15.91 1.05 -9.31
N LEU A 377 16.42 0.08 -8.57
CA LEU A 377 15.89 -1.27 -8.42
C LEU A 377 15.90 -1.67 -6.95
N GLY A 378 15.10 -2.67 -6.58
CA GLY A 378 14.97 -3.11 -5.20
C GLY A 378 14.03 -4.30 -5.06
N LYS A 379 13.42 -4.43 -3.87
CA LYS A 379 12.31 -5.35 -3.62
C LYS A 379 12.66 -6.79 -4.03
N TYR A 380 11.90 -7.36 -4.97
CA TYR A 380 12.00 -8.76 -5.33
C TYR A 380 13.34 -9.15 -5.95
N ILE A 381 14.11 -8.20 -6.49
CA ILE A 381 15.37 -8.51 -7.16
C ILE A 381 16.39 -9.11 -6.17
N GLY A 382 16.28 -8.80 -4.88
CA GLY A 382 17.06 -9.43 -3.81
C GLY A 382 16.66 -10.87 -3.45
N GLY A 383 15.74 -11.50 -4.17
CA GLY A 383 15.23 -12.84 -3.83
C GLY A 383 14.48 -12.92 -2.49
N GLY A 384 14.01 -11.78 -1.98
CA GLY A 384 13.42 -11.66 -0.64
C GLY A 384 14.39 -11.20 0.46
N MET A 385 15.69 -11.04 0.14
CA MET A 385 16.70 -10.48 1.04
C MET A 385 16.78 -8.94 0.90
N PRO A 386 17.39 -8.21 1.88
CA PRO A 386 17.55 -6.76 1.81
C PRO A 386 18.33 -6.33 0.57
N PHE A 387 17.69 -5.58 -0.32
CA PHE A 387 18.28 -5.22 -1.62
C PHE A 387 17.80 -3.86 -2.14
N GLY A 388 18.75 -3.14 -2.71
CA GLY A 388 18.56 -2.06 -3.67
C GLY A 388 19.67 -2.11 -4.71
N ALA A 389 19.47 -1.41 -5.84
CA ALA A 389 20.56 -1.14 -6.77
C ALA A 389 20.27 0.14 -7.55
N PHE A 390 21.33 0.84 -7.95
CA PHE A 390 21.24 1.94 -8.91
C PHE A 390 22.23 1.71 -10.04
N GLY A 391 21.79 1.97 -11.26
CA GLY A 391 22.57 1.79 -12.47
C GLY A 391 22.08 2.70 -13.58
N GLY A 392 22.81 2.73 -14.69
CA GLY A 392 22.51 3.65 -15.77
C GLY A 392 23.61 3.71 -16.82
N ARG A 393 23.62 4.83 -17.57
CA ARG A 393 24.62 5.13 -18.59
C ARG A 393 26.06 5.10 -18.02
N SER A 394 26.97 4.53 -18.79
CA SER A 394 28.40 4.39 -18.43
C SER A 394 29.08 5.71 -18.10
N GLU A 395 28.69 6.80 -18.76
CA GLU A 395 29.22 8.16 -18.53
C GLU A 395 28.88 8.71 -17.13
N ILE A 396 27.70 8.37 -16.61
CA ILE A 396 27.23 8.79 -15.28
C ILE A 396 27.81 7.89 -14.21
N MET A 397 27.73 6.57 -14.41
CA MET A 397 28.21 5.57 -13.46
C MET A 397 29.75 5.50 -13.38
N GLY A 398 30.45 5.95 -14.42
CA GLY A 398 31.92 6.03 -14.46
C GLY A 398 32.54 6.95 -13.39
N GLN A 399 31.75 7.80 -12.73
CA GLN A 399 32.18 8.58 -11.56
C GLN A 399 32.63 7.72 -10.37
N PHE A 400 32.19 6.46 -10.30
CA PHE A 400 32.67 5.47 -9.29
C PHE A 400 33.91 4.68 -9.75
N GLY A 401 34.45 4.97 -10.93
CA GLY A 401 35.62 4.30 -11.48
C GLY A 401 36.94 4.76 -10.83
N SER A 402 37.99 3.97 -11.05
CA SER A 402 39.38 4.32 -10.69
C SER A 402 40.10 5.12 -11.78
N LYS A 403 39.64 5.04 -13.03
CA LYS A 403 40.09 5.87 -14.15
C LYS A 403 39.06 6.97 -14.38
N LEU A 404 39.46 8.22 -14.17
CA LEU A 404 38.60 9.38 -14.22
C LEU A 404 39.05 10.29 -15.36
N ASP A 405 38.21 10.42 -16.39
CA ASP A 405 38.46 11.31 -17.52
C ASP A 405 38.14 12.76 -17.12
N GLY A 406 38.90 13.33 -16.18
CA GLY A 406 38.66 14.65 -15.59
C GLY A 406 37.43 14.76 -14.67
N ARG A 407 36.66 13.68 -14.50
CA ARG A 407 35.45 13.63 -13.66
C ARG A 407 35.77 13.52 -12.17
N LYS A 408 34.93 14.10 -11.31
CA LYS A 408 35.05 13.98 -9.85
C LYS A 408 34.77 12.53 -9.42
N GLN A 409 35.66 11.94 -8.62
CA GLN A 409 35.42 10.62 -8.05
C GLN A 409 34.29 10.68 -7.02
N LEU A 410 33.37 9.74 -7.10
CA LEU A 410 32.35 9.49 -6.09
C LEU A 410 32.67 8.22 -5.31
N SER A 411 32.35 8.24 -4.02
CA SER A 411 32.44 7.06 -3.15
C SER A 411 31.04 6.52 -2.87
N HIS A 412 30.88 5.21 -3.01
CA HIS A 412 29.70 4.47 -2.56
C HIS A 412 30.19 3.25 -1.78
N SER A 413 30.16 3.38 -0.46
CA SER A 413 30.46 2.35 0.53
C SER A 413 29.15 1.78 1.11
N GLY A 414 29.25 0.64 1.79
CA GLY A 414 28.15 0.00 2.51
C GLY A 414 28.51 -1.45 2.84
N THR A 415 28.56 -1.79 4.12
CA THR A 415 29.09 -3.08 4.63
C THR A 415 28.40 -4.30 4.04
N PHE A 416 27.11 -4.19 3.72
CA PHE A 416 26.29 -5.31 3.25
C PHE A 416 25.94 -5.22 1.75
N ASN A 417 26.49 -4.26 1.01
CA ASN A 417 26.16 -4.06 -0.41
C ASN A 417 26.39 -5.31 -1.27
N ASN A 418 27.42 -6.12 -0.94
CA ASN A 418 27.72 -7.39 -1.58
C ASN A 418 27.52 -8.61 -0.67
N ASN A 419 26.62 -8.53 0.33
CA ASN A 419 26.44 -9.63 1.27
C ASN A 419 26.04 -10.93 0.55
N ILE A 420 26.73 -12.04 0.88
CA ILE A 420 26.62 -13.31 0.16
C ILE A 420 25.18 -13.82 0.10
N PHE A 421 24.40 -13.69 1.17
CA PHE A 421 23.01 -14.12 1.23
C PHE A 421 22.13 -13.44 0.18
N THR A 422 22.28 -12.12 0.03
CA THR A 422 21.52 -11.34 -0.96
C THR A 422 22.02 -11.64 -2.37
N MET A 423 23.35 -11.73 -2.58
CA MET A 423 23.89 -12.05 -3.91
C MET A 423 23.45 -13.44 -4.37
N SER A 424 23.55 -14.48 -3.52
CA SER A 424 23.07 -15.84 -3.84
C SER A 424 21.56 -15.89 -4.07
N ALA A 425 20.75 -15.26 -3.21
CA ALA A 425 19.30 -15.22 -3.37
C ALA A 425 18.87 -14.45 -4.62
N ALA A 426 19.54 -13.35 -4.96
CA ALA A 426 19.26 -12.54 -6.14
C ALA A 426 19.67 -13.23 -7.46
N VAL A 427 20.81 -13.92 -7.49
CA VAL A 427 21.24 -14.76 -8.61
C VAL A 427 20.27 -15.93 -8.82
N ALA A 428 19.83 -16.59 -7.74
CA ALA A 428 18.80 -17.63 -7.83
C ALA A 428 17.47 -17.08 -8.32
N ALA A 429 17.06 -15.91 -7.80
CA ALA A 429 15.85 -15.20 -8.19
C ALA A 429 15.86 -14.81 -9.68
N SER A 430 16.99 -14.32 -10.23
CA SER A 430 17.06 -13.92 -11.64
C SER A 430 16.82 -15.07 -12.60
N LYS A 431 17.20 -16.30 -12.22
CA LYS A 431 16.95 -17.54 -12.98
C LYS A 431 15.48 -17.99 -12.96
N ILE A 432 14.70 -17.53 -11.98
CA ILE A 432 13.25 -17.82 -11.85
C ILE A 432 12.41 -16.76 -12.59
N VAL A 433 12.88 -15.51 -12.65
CA VAL A 433 12.15 -14.44 -13.35
C VAL A 433 12.35 -14.56 -14.85
N THR A 434 11.46 -15.31 -15.51
CA THR A 434 11.36 -15.35 -16.98
C THR A 434 10.25 -14.43 -17.49
N LYS A 435 10.19 -14.20 -18.80
CA LYS A 435 9.11 -13.45 -19.43
C LYS A 435 7.75 -14.12 -19.19
N GLU A 436 7.70 -15.44 -19.30
CA GLU A 436 6.49 -16.26 -19.12
C GLU A 436 5.97 -16.17 -17.68
N ALA A 437 6.86 -16.18 -16.68
CA ALA A 437 6.50 -16.05 -15.27
C ALA A 437 5.91 -14.66 -14.95
N ILE A 438 6.53 -13.60 -15.49
CA ILE A 438 6.05 -12.22 -15.39
C ILE A 438 4.70 -12.06 -16.09
N ASP A 439 4.57 -12.52 -17.34
CA ASP A 439 3.34 -12.42 -18.13
C ASP A 439 2.18 -13.20 -17.49
N LYS A 440 2.43 -14.41 -16.97
CA LYS A 440 1.44 -15.20 -16.24
C LYS A 440 0.90 -14.42 -15.03
N THR A 441 1.79 -13.87 -14.22
CA THR A 441 1.42 -13.19 -12.97
C THR A 441 0.78 -11.82 -13.23
N ASN A 442 1.21 -11.13 -14.29
CA ASN A 442 0.58 -9.89 -14.76
C ASN A 442 -0.85 -10.15 -15.27
N LYS A 443 -1.10 -11.26 -15.99
CA LYS A 443 -2.46 -11.66 -16.39
C LYS A 443 -3.39 -11.91 -15.21
N LEU A 444 -2.89 -12.41 -14.08
CA LEU A 444 -3.69 -12.59 -12.85
C LEU A 444 -4.14 -11.26 -12.24
N GLY A 445 -3.22 -10.29 -12.13
CA GLY A 445 -3.55 -8.96 -11.62
C GLY A 445 -4.47 -8.18 -12.56
N GLU A 446 -4.30 -8.31 -13.89
CA GLU A 446 -5.25 -7.75 -14.86
C GLU A 446 -6.64 -8.41 -14.77
N LYS A 447 -6.73 -9.74 -14.61
CA LYS A 447 -8.00 -10.45 -14.35
C LYS A 447 -8.67 -9.91 -13.09
N ALA A 448 -7.93 -9.68 -12.01
CA ALA A 448 -8.46 -9.10 -10.77
C ALA A 448 -8.95 -7.65 -10.94
N ARG A 449 -8.14 -6.80 -11.59
CA ARG A 449 -8.46 -5.38 -11.84
C ARG A 449 -9.69 -5.22 -12.73
N LEU A 450 -9.75 -5.96 -13.84
CA LEU A 450 -10.88 -5.96 -14.77
C LEU A 450 -12.12 -6.58 -14.13
N GLY A 451 -11.97 -7.68 -13.37
CA GLY A 451 -13.06 -8.32 -12.64
C GLY A 451 -13.70 -7.41 -11.58
N MET A 452 -12.89 -6.69 -10.79
CA MET A 452 -13.39 -5.69 -9.84
C MET A 452 -14.17 -4.58 -10.54
N ASN A 453 -13.62 -4.01 -11.62
CA ASN A 453 -14.30 -2.97 -12.37
C ASN A 453 -15.59 -3.48 -13.05
N ALA A 454 -15.61 -4.73 -13.52
CA ALA A 454 -16.81 -5.35 -14.08
C ALA A 454 -17.92 -5.50 -13.01
N ILE A 455 -17.58 -5.96 -11.80
CA ILE A 455 -18.51 -6.04 -10.66
C ILE A 455 -19.12 -4.66 -10.36
N LEU A 456 -18.29 -3.61 -10.31
CA LEU A 456 -18.72 -2.23 -10.08
C LEU A 456 -19.58 -1.67 -11.24
N GLN A 457 -19.32 -2.09 -12.48
CA GLN A 457 -20.04 -1.63 -13.68
C GLN A 457 -21.39 -2.30 -13.90
N THR A 458 -21.52 -3.61 -13.62
CA THR A 458 -22.79 -4.36 -13.79
C THR A 458 -23.96 -3.82 -12.97
N GLU A 459 -23.66 -2.88 -12.06
CA GLU A 459 -24.52 -2.41 -10.97
C GLU A 459 -24.84 -0.90 -11.10
N LYS A 460 -24.39 -0.27 -12.19
CA LYS A 460 -24.77 1.08 -12.67
C LYS A 460 -24.64 2.29 -11.71
N LYS A 461 -24.17 2.17 -10.47
CA LYS A 461 -24.34 3.26 -9.46
C LYS A 461 -23.25 3.41 -8.37
N SER A 462 -21.96 3.33 -8.71
CA SER A 462 -20.91 3.88 -7.82
C SER A 462 -19.71 4.48 -8.55
N ASN A 463 -19.61 5.80 -8.48
CA ASN A 463 -18.37 6.54 -8.74
C ASN A 463 -17.51 6.71 -7.47
N LYS A 464 -17.86 6.03 -6.35
CA LYS A 464 -17.10 6.09 -5.09
C LYS A 464 -15.99 5.05 -4.99
N VAL A 465 -15.98 3.99 -5.79
CA VAL A 465 -14.96 2.93 -5.76
C VAL A 465 -14.50 2.57 -7.17
N THR A 466 -13.19 2.43 -7.40
CA THR A 466 -12.61 2.04 -8.69
C THR A 466 -11.35 1.19 -8.52
N ALA A 467 -11.10 0.22 -9.41
CA ALA A 467 -9.86 -0.54 -9.44
C ALA A 467 -8.88 -0.01 -10.49
N VAL A 468 -7.66 0.33 -10.06
CA VAL A 468 -6.59 0.93 -10.87
C VAL A 468 -5.31 0.08 -10.79
N GLY A 469 -4.20 0.54 -11.39
CA GLY A 469 -2.94 -0.20 -11.49
C GLY A 469 -2.79 -0.92 -12.83
N CYS A 470 -1.75 -1.74 -12.94
CA CYS A 470 -1.47 -2.54 -14.13
C CYS A 470 -0.61 -3.78 -13.80
N GLY A 471 -0.67 -4.77 -14.68
CA GLY A 471 0.00 -6.05 -14.49
C GLY A 471 -0.38 -6.69 -13.16
N SER A 472 0.64 -7.17 -12.43
CA SER A 472 0.49 -7.87 -11.16
C SER A 472 0.22 -6.98 -9.94
N CYS A 473 0.04 -5.67 -10.12
CA CYS A 473 -0.17 -4.70 -9.03
C CYS A 473 -1.45 -3.90 -9.26
N VAL A 474 -2.37 -3.95 -8.29
CA VAL A 474 -3.73 -3.40 -8.42
C VAL A 474 -4.06 -2.53 -7.22
N GLY A 475 -4.59 -1.33 -7.46
CA GLY A 475 -5.10 -0.43 -6.41
C GLY A 475 -6.62 -0.43 -6.36
N ILE A 476 -7.19 -0.24 -5.18
CA ILE A 476 -8.62 -0.02 -4.95
C ILE A 476 -8.77 1.39 -4.40
N HIS A 477 -9.32 2.29 -5.21
CA HIS A 477 -9.50 3.70 -4.87
C HIS A 477 -10.88 3.93 -4.30
N PHE A 478 -10.96 4.84 -3.32
CA PHE A 478 -12.19 5.24 -2.64
C PHE A 478 -12.32 6.76 -2.72
N SER A 479 -13.51 7.25 -3.06
CA SER A 479 -13.78 8.67 -3.35
C SER A 479 -15.00 9.20 -2.58
N GLY A 480 -14.99 10.50 -2.31
CA GLY A 480 -16.02 11.20 -1.52
C GLY A 480 -15.75 11.19 -0.01
N PRO A 481 -16.66 11.78 0.81
CA PRO A 481 -16.45 11.94 2.25
C PRO A 481 -16.35 10.62 3.02
N ASP A 482 -16.94 9.55 2.49
CA ASP A 482 -16.95 8.22 3.12
C ASP A 482 -15.70 7.39 2.81
N ALA A 483 -14.79 7.89 1.96
CA ALA A 483 -13.72 7.10 1.34
C ALA A 483 -12.86 6.31 2.34
N GLU A 484 -12.52 6.93 3.48
CA GLU A 484 -11.72 6.27 4.52
C GLU A 484 -12.46 5.12 5.19
N VAL A 485 -13.73 5.32 5.53
CA VAL A 485 -14.56 4.29 6.18
C VAL A 485 -14.80 3.13 5.20
N LEU A 486 -15.03 3.43 3.92
CA LEU A 486 -15.19 2.41 2.87
C LEU A 486 -13.93 1.58 2.65
N ARG A 487 -12.74 2.21 2.67
CA ARG A 487 -11.43 1.54 2.61
C ARG A 487 -11.22 0.60 3.79
N GLU A 488 -11.52 1.07 5.00
CA GLU A 488 -11.36 0.29 6.23
C GLU A 488 -12.35 -0.89 6.29
N ILE A 489 -13.61 -0.70 5.87
CA ILE A 489 -14.57 -1.80 5.70
C ILE A 489 -14.04 -2.82 4.69
N CYS A 490 -13.48 -2.37 3.55
CA CYS A 490 -12.91 -3.26 2.53
C CYS A 490 -11.74 -4.08 3.10
N TYR A 491 -10.86 -3.46 3.89
CA TYR A 491 -9.76 -4.14 4.57
C TYR A 491 -10.27 -5.19 5.56
N PHE A 492 -11.04 -4.81 6.58
CA PHE A 492 -11.48 -5.75 7.62
C PHE A 492 -12.42 -6.84 7.09
N HIS A 493 -13.24 -6.55 6.07
CA HIS A 493 -14.05 -7.56 5.39
C HIS A 493 -13.17 -8.65 4.78
N ASN A 494 -12.18 -8.29 3.96
CA ASN A 494 -11.30 -9.27 3.31
C ASN A 494 -10.43 -10.05 4.31
N ILE A 495 -9.91 -9.38 5.34
CA ILE A 495 -9.15 -10.03 6.42
C ILE A 495 -10.01 -11.08 7.13
N LEU A 496 -11.29 -10.79 7.40
CA LEU A 496 -12.22 -11.74 8.00
C LEU A 496 -12.66 -12.88 7.04
N GLN A 497 -12.43 -12.75 5.73
CA GLN A 497 -12.57 -13.84 4.75
C GLN A 497 -11.29 -14.67 4.55
N GLY A 498 -10.20 -14.38 5.30
CA GLY A 498 -8.91 -15.05 5.11
C GLY A 498 -8.13 -14.52 3.89
N LEU A 499 -8.35 -13.26 3.49
CA LEU A 499 -7.64 -12.62 2.39
C LEU A 499 -6.82 -11.45 2.92
N TRP A 500 -5.49 -11.59 2.87
CA TRP A 500 -4.55 -10.59 3.34
C TRP A 500 -4.28 -9.57 2.24
N ILE A 501 -4.87 -8.38 2.37
CA ILE A 501 -4.76 -7.28 1.40
C ILE A 501 -4.09 -6.05 2.03
N GLY A 502 -3.50 -5.19 1.20
CA GLY A 502 -2.90 -3.96 1.71
C GLY A 502 -3.96 -3.01 2.23
N ARG A 503 -3.86 -2.57 3.50
CA ARG A 503 -4.84 -1.66 4.15
C ARG A 503 -5.07 -0.34 3.41
N ARG A 504 -4.10 0.12 2.63
CA ARG A 504 -4.25 1.29 1.73
C ARG A 504 -5.18 1.03 0.53
N GLY A 505 -5.70 -0.19 0.37
CA GLY A 505 -6.45 -0.63 -0.81
C GLY A 505 -5.52 -1.03 -1.94
N PHE A 506 -4.68 -2.07 -1.76
CA PHE A 506 -3.90 -2.62 -2.88
C PHE A 506 -3.70 -4.13 -2.80
N LEU A 507 -3.41 -4.71 -3.97
CA LEU A 507 -3.08 -6.11 -4.22
C LEU A 507 -1.76 -6.19 -5.02
N ALA A 508 -0.93 -7.18 -4.72
CA ALA A 508 0.30 -7.51 -5.42
C ALA A 508 0.42 -9.03 -5.55
N PHE A 509 0.18 -9.55 -6.76
CA PHE A 509 0.16 -10.99 -7.04
C PHE A 509 1.58 -11.54 -7.18
N ASN A 510 1.89 -12.70 -6.58
CA ASN A 510 3.19 -13.35 -6.72
C ASN A 510 3.14 -14.60 -7.60
N PHE A 511 4.29 -15.18 -7.93
CA PHE A 511 4.43 -16.34 -8.83
C PHE A 511 3.73 -17.62 -8.32
N ALA A 512 3.45 -17.72 -7.02
CA ALA A 512 2.70 -18.82 -6.43
C ALA A 512 1.17 -18.66 -6.59
N HIS A 513 0.67 -17.50 -6.99
CA HIS A 513 -0.76 -17.30 -7.23
C HIS A 513 -1.26 -18.04 -8.48
N THR A 514 -2.54 -18.36 -8.44
CA THR A 514 -3.28 -19.09 -9.46
C THR A 514 -4.52 -18.31 -9.92
N GLY A 515 -5.20 -18.81 -10.94
CA GLY A 515 -6.50 -18.26 -11.35
C GLY A 515 -7.57 -18.35 -10.26
N ALA A 516 -7.50 -19.38 -9.40
CA ALA A 516 -8.45 -19.62 -8.33
C ALA A 516 -8.32 -18.60 -7.18
N ASP A 517 -7.10 -18.15 -6.88
CA ASP A 517 -6.87 -17.09 -5.89
C ASP A 517 -7.57 -15.79 -6.33
N VAL A 518 -7.41 -15.42 -7.62
CA VAL A 518 -8.14 -14.28 -8.22
C VAL A 518 -9.66 -14.46 -8.08
N ASP A 519 -10.19 -15.66 -8.32
CA ASP A 519 -11.63 -15.92 -8.25
C ASP A 519 -12.18 -15.85 -6.81
N ILE A 520 -11.43 -16.34 -5.82
CA ILE A 520 -11.75 -16.21 -4.40
C ILE A 520 -11.77 -14.74 -3.98
N PHE A 521 -10.77 -13.96 -4.41
CA PHE A 521 -10.73 -12.53 -4.12
C PHE A 521 -11.91 -11.79 -4.76
N LEU A 522 -12.23 -12.06 -6.04
CA LEU A 522 -13.37 -11.44 -6.72
C LEU A 522 -14.72 -11.80 -6.08
N ALA A 523 -14.88 -13.03 -5.56
CA ALA A 523 -16.06 -13.41 -4.79
C ALA A 523 -16.20 -12.61 -3.49
N SER A 524 -15.11 -12.43 -2.73
CA SER A 524 -15.08 -11.57 -1.54
C SER A 524 -15.39 -10.12 -1.86
N PHE A 525 -14.80 -9.57 -2.94
CA PHE A 525 -15.03 -8.21 -3.39
C PHE A 525 -16.48 -7.97 -3.82
N LYS A 526 -17.11 -8.95 -4.50
CA LYS A 526 -18.55 -8.90 -4.81
C LYS A 526 -19.41 -8.88 -3.55
N SER A 527 -19.05 -9.62 -2.50
CA SER A 527 -19.74 -9.56 -1.21
C SER A 527 -19.62 -8.18 -0.55
N TYR A 528 -18.43 -7.59 -0.56
CA TYR A 528 -18.19 -6.21 -0.12
C TYR A 528 -19.07 -5.20 -0.87
N ASP A 529 -19.12 -5.29 -2.20
CA ASP A 529 -19.92 -4.42 -3.05
C ASP A 529 -21.44 -4.58 -2.79
N CYS A 530 -21.94 -5.79 -2.52
CA CYS A 530 -23.32 -5.99 -2.08
C CYS A 530 -23.64 -5.27 -0.74
N TYR A 531 -22.72 -5.26 0.24
CA TYR A 531 -22.91 -4.46 1.45
C TYR A 531 -22.94 -2.95 1.15
N PHE A 532 -22.07 -2.50 0.23
CA PHE A 532 -22.02 -1.10 -0.20
C PHE A 532 -23.31 -0.66 -0.94
N LYS A 533 -23.92 -1.54 -1.74
CA LYS A 533 -25.23 -1.27 -2.37
C LYS A 533 -26.36 -1.18 -1.36
N ALA A 534 -26.47 -2.14 -0.45
CA ALA A 534 -27.51 -2.16 0.58
C ALA A 534 -27.47 -0.83 1.36
N TYR A 535 -26.26 -0.42 1.74
CA TYR A 535 -25.96 0.89 2.29
C TYR A 535 -26.44 2.08 1.41
N MET A 536 -26.00 2.15 0.15
CA MET A 536 -26.35 3.26 -0.78
C MET A 536 -27.87 3.33 -1.07
N LEU A 537 -28.58 2.20 -1.00
CA LEU A 537 -30.02 2.09 -1.19
C LEU A 537 -30.83 2.27 0.12
N GLY A 538 -30.17 2.47 1.27
CA GLY A 538 -30.83 2.64 2.57
C GLY A 538 -31.47 1.36 3.13
N HIS A 539 -31.11 0.19 2.62
CA HIS A 539 -31.63 -1.10 3.06
C HIS A 539 -30.59 -1.80 3.95
N ALA A 540 -31.01 -2.26 5.14
CA ALA A 540 -30.17 -3.14 5.93
C ALA A 540 -30.06 -4.51 5.21
N PRO A 541 -28.85 -5.03 4.94
CA PRO A 541 -28.71 -6.35 4.34
C PRO A 541 -29.11 -7.40 5.38
N GLU A 542 -30.23 -8.09 5.14
CA GLU A 542 -30.67 -9.24 5.95
C GLU A 542 -29.61 -10.35 5.97
N GLN A 543 -29.74 -11.24 6.97
CA GLN A 543 -28.77 -12.29 7.29
C GLN A 543 -28.73 -13.44 6.26
N ALA A 544 -28.34 -13.14 5.02
CA ALA A 544 -27.85 -14.13 4.06
C ALA A 544 -26.32 -14.24 4.17
N PHE A 545 -25.80 -15.48 4.02
CA PHE A 545 -24.38 -15.90 4.06
C PHE A 545 -23.81 -16.42 5.40
N THR A 546 -24.36 -17.55 5.87
CA THR A 546 -23.71 -18.43 6.86
C THR A 546 -23.66 -19.91 6.46
N LYS A 547 -23.94 -20.25 5.19
CA LYS A 547 -23.93 -21.64 4.67
C LYS A 547 -23.24 -21.78 3.31
N ALA A 548 -21.93 -21.53 3.25
CA ALA A 548 -21.13 -21.80 2.03
C ALA A 548 -19.62 -22.09 2.23
N HIS A 549 -19.06 -22.25 3.44
CA HIS A 549 -17.62 -22.49 3.62
C HIS A 549 -17.21 -23.52 4.71
N THR A 550 -17.96 -24.61 4.83
CA THR A 550 -17.58 -25.78 5.69
C THR A 550 -17.67 -27.12 4.97
N ALA A 551 -17.53 -27.14 3.64
CA ALA A 551 -17.57 -28.35 2.82
C ALA A 551 -16.50 -28.36 1.71
N ARG A 552 -15.21 -28.30 2.08
CA ARG A 552 -14.04 -28.75 1.28
C ARG A 552 -12.71 -28.57 2.05
N ARG A 553 -12.48 -29.39 3.08
CA ARG A 553 -11.14 -29.60 3.69
C ARG A 553 -11.00 -31.03 4.23
N THR A 554 -11.10 -32.03 3.34
CA THR A 554 -10.64 -33.44 3.53
C THR A 554 -10.89 -34.28 2.26
N SER A 555 -10.28 -33.90 1.12
CA SER A 555 -10.21 -34.79 -0.06
C SER A 555 -9.10 -34.31 -1.00
N GLY A 556 -7.92 -34.92 -0.96
CA GLY A 556 -6.78 -34.44 -1.73
C GLY A 556 -5.45 -35.17 -1.61
N PHE A 557 -5.40 -36.35 -0.98
CA PHE A 557 -4.26 -37.26 -1.03
C PHE A 557 -4.76 -38.72 -1.01
N LEU A 558 -3.98 -39.61 -1.65
CA LEU A 558 -4.17 -41.08 -1.77
C LEU A 558 -5.24 -41.59 -2.76
N LYS A 559 -4.83 -41.67 -4.04
CA LYS A 559 -4.63 -42.92 -4.81
C LYS A 559 -3.34 -42.69 -5.64
N GLU A 560 -2.46 -43.65 -5.91
CA GLU A 560 -2.66 -45.09 -6.06
C GLU A 560 -1.58 -45.93 -5.36
N SER A 561 -1.98 -47.03 -4.72
CA SER A 561 -1.33 -48.34 -4.90
C SER A 561 -2.26 -49.45 -4.42
N SER A 562 -2.17 -50.62 -5.04
CA SER A 562 -3.08 -51.75 -4.87
C SER A 562 -2.57 -52.77 -3.84
N GLY A 563 -3.44 -53.34 -3.01
CA GLY A 563 -3.13 -54.64 -2.38
C GLY A 563 -3.85 -54.98 -1.08
N LEU A 564 -4.76 -55.96 -1.18
CA LEU A 564 -5.16 -56.93 -0.15
C LEU A 564 -5.92 -56.49 1.13
N ARG A 565 -6.75 -57.47 1.53
CA ARG A 565 -7.58 -57.66 2.74
C ARG A 565 -6.71 -57.50 4.02
N SER A 566 -7.23 -57.21 5.22
CA SER A 566 -8.46 -57.73 5.83
C SER A 566 -8.89 -57.01 7.14
N THR A 567 -10.16 -57.18 7.51
CA THR A 567 -10.73 -57.26 8.89
C THR A 567 -10.16 -56.44 10.07
N ALA A 568 -10.97 -55.46 10.49
CA ALA A 568 -11.68 -55.41 11.78
C ALA A 568 -11.04 -54.85 13.09
N THR A 569 -11.91 -54.11 13.80
CA THR A 569 -12.01 -53.92 15.27
C THR A 569 -11.29 -52.72 15.90
N MET A 570 -12.09 -51.86 16.56
CA MET A 570 -11.63 -50.79 17.47
C MET A 570 -11.26 -51.36 18.84
N ILE A 571 -10.40 -50.65 19.60
CA ILE A 571 -10.63 -50.33 21.03
C ILE A 571 -9.73 -49.14 21.46
N SER A 572 -10.17 -48.46 22.50
CA SER A 572 -9.66 -47.21 23.11
C SER A 572 -8.28 -47.28 23.78
N GLY A 573 -7.64 -46.12 24.01
CA GLY A 573 -6.57 -46.01 25.01
C GLY A 573 -5.91 -44.62 25.15
N GLN A 574 -6.13 -43.98 26.29
CA GLN A 574 -5.57 -42.74 26.86
C GLN A 574 -4.17 -42.19 26.47
N GLU A 575 -4.15 -40.85 26.49
CA GLU A 575 -3.15 -39.93 27.08
C GLU A 575 -1.70 -39.84 26.56
N CYS A 576 -1.21 -38.60 26.61
CA CYS A 576 0.00 -38.13 25.97
C CYS A 576 0.89 -37.44 27.00
N SER A 577 2.16 -37.85 27.12
CA SER A 577 3.28 -36.89 27.24
C SER A 577 4.66 -37.54 27.11
N ARG A 578 5.51 -36.95 26.26
CA ARG A 578 7.00 -36.88 26.33
C ARG A 578 7.76 -38.23 26.47
N SER A 579 8.51 -38.68 25.47
CA SER A 579 9.72 -37.98 24.98
C SER A 579 10.27 -38.61 23.68
N VAL A 580 11.19 -37.89 23.04
CA VAL A 580 11.83 -38.25 21.76
C VAL A 580 12.70 -39.52 21.87
N LEU A 581 12.56 -40.44 20.90
CA LEU A 581 13.62 -41.38 20.54
C LEU A 581 13.74 -41.46 19.01
N VAL A 582 14.95 -41.24 18.49
CA VAL A 582 15.27 -41.43 17.07
C VAL A 582 15.77 -42.86 16.89
N VAL A 583 15.20 -43.60 15.93
CA VAL A 583 15.71 -44.93 15.53
C VAL A 583 16.17 -44.88 14.08
N ARG A 584 17.41 -45.34 13.87
CA ARG A 584 17.99 -45.68 12.56
C ARG A 584 17.78 -47.17 12.30
N GLU A 585 17.47 -47.52 11.06
CA GLU A 585 18.01 -48.72 10.39
C GLU A 585 18.77 -48.16 9.16
N VAL A 586 20.07 -48.37 8.92
CA VAL A 586 20.94 -49.56 9.00
C VAL A 586 20.61 -50.59 7.93
N THR A 587 21.47 -50.61 6.89
CA THR A 587 21.78 -51.84 6.15
C THR A 587 23.30 -51.91 6.06
N ALA A 588 23.88 -53.06 6.40
CA ALA A 588 25.30 -53.19 6.68
C ALA A 588 26.11 -53.71 5.48
N PHE A 589 27.37 -53.30 5.40
CA PHE A 589 28.43 -54.12 4.79
C PHE A 589 29.68 -54.11 5.68
N LYS A 590 30.43 -55.22 5.63
CA LYS A 590 31.44 -55.60 6.64
C LYS A 590 32.66 -54.67 6.69
N VAL A 591 33.19 -54.53 7.90
CA VAL A 591 34.50 -53.93 8.23
C VAL A 591 35.59 -55.01 8.21
N ALA A 592 36.81 -54.62 7.86
CA ALA A 592 38.05 -55.29 8.25
C ALA A 592 38.92 -54.32 9.10
N GLU A 593 39.79 -54.89 9.93
CA GLU A 593 40.48 -54.34 11.11
C GLU A 593 41.46 -53.17 10.82
N ILE A 594 41.53 -52.06 11.60
CA ILE A 594 42.28 -51.81 12.89
C ILE A 594 43.82 -51.89 12.71
N PRO A 595 44.73 -51.05 13.32
CA PRO A 595 44.56 -49.87 14.22
C PRO A 595 45.45 -48.59 13.96
N LYS A 596 44.93 -47.45 14.46
CA LYS A 596 45.52 -46.39 15.35
C LYS A 596 46.93 -45.73 15.17
N HIS A 597 46.95 -44.49 15.70
CA HIS A 597 48.06 -43.60 16.10
C HIS A 597 48.77 -42.82 14.97
N GLY A 598 49.17 -41.55 15.15
CA GLY A 598 48.86 -40.60 16.24
C GLY A 598 49.97 -39.56 16.48
N ARG A 599 49.63 -38.26 16.38
CA ARG A 599 50.41 -37.03 16.70
C ARG A 599 51.34 -36.47 15.60
N GLN A 600 51.40 -35.13 15.61
CA GLN A 600 52.24 -34.17 14.85
C GLN A 600 53.71 -34.15 15.40
N PRO A 601 54.69 -33.29 14.98
CA PRO A 601 54.59 -32.04 14.18
C PRO A 601 55.76 -31.68 13.21
N MET A 602 55.71 -30.44 12.71
CA MET A 602 56.78 -29.54 12.20
C MET A 602 56.94 -29.28 10.69
N ASN A 603 56.87 -27.97 10.40
CA ASN A 603 57.57 -27.17 9.39
C ASN A 603 58.72 -27.83 8.61
N LEU A 604 58.81 -27.53 7.30
CA LEU A 604 59.89 -26.70 6.72
C LEU A 604 59.67 -26.44 5.21
N LEU A 605 60.01 -25.22 4.78
CA LEU A 605 60.55 -24.81 3.47
C LEU A 605 59.73 -24.97 2.15
N ARG A 606 59.60 -23.82 1.46
CA ARG A 606 59.54 -23.66 -0.01
C ARG A 606 60.95 -23.97 -0.63
N PRO A 607 61.26 -23.82 -1.94
CA PRO A 607 60.48 -23.31 -3.09
C PRO A 607 60.73 -24.01 -4.47
N ILE A 608 60.15 -23.48 -5.56
CA ILE A 608 60.49 -23.72 -7.00
C ILE A 608 60.25 -25.18 -7.49
N GLY A 609 59.68 -25.48 -8.66
CA GLY A 609 59.43 -24.73 -9.90
C GLY A 609 60.06 -25.49 -11.08
N TRP A 610 59.45 -25.43 -12.28
CA TRP A 610 59.83 -26.17 -13.51
C TRP A 610 59.46 -27.68 -13.45
N LEU A 611 59.19 -28.43 -14.53
CA LEU A 611 59.34 -28.16 -15.97
C LEU A 611 58.23 -28.83 -16.82
N HIS A 612 58.20 -28.47 -18.09
CA HIS A 612 57.21 -28.71 -19.14
C HIS A 612 57.44 -30.04 -19.92
N ARG A 613 56.37 -30.78 -20.26
CA ARG A 613 56.26 -31.80 -21.36
C ARG A 613 57.14 -33.07 -21.19
N ILE A 614 56.82 -34.28 -21.65
CA ILE A 614 56.39 -34.82 -22.96
C ILE A 614 55.81 -36.24 -22.72
N VAL A 615 54.94 -36.93 -23.50
CA VAL A 615 53.85 -36.70 -24.48
C VAL A 615 53.19 -38.09 -24.69
N ALA A 616 51.85 -38.25 -24.64
CA ALA A 616 51.12 -39.26 -25.45
C ALA A 616 49.57 -39.20 -25.35
N ARG A 617 48.93 -39.28 -26.53
CA ARG A 617 47.57 -39.80 -26.82
C ARG A 617 46.31 -39.03 -26.38
N SER A 618 45.87 -38.17 -27.31
CA SER A 618 44.58 -38.27 -28.02
C SER A 618 43.26 -37.97 -27.28
N ARG A 619 42.64 -36.82 -27.62
CA ARG A 619 41.47 -36.76 -28.55
C ARG A 619 41.08 -35.31 -28.89
N TYR A 620 40.74 -35.08 -30.15
CA TYR A 620 40.15 -33.85 -30.68
C TYR A 620 38.63 -34.07 -30.84
N LEU A 621 37.82 -33.03 -30.55
CA LEU A 621 36.79 -32.39 -31.41
C LEU A 621 35.85 -33.27 -32.30
N LEU A 622 34.58 -32.96 -32.57
CA LEU A 622 33.71 -31.79 -32.28
C LEU A 622 32.22 -32.11 -32.65
N HIS A 623 31.25 -31.37 -32.08
CA HIS A 623 29.93 -30.97 -32.62
C HIS A 623 28.84 -31.95 -33.17
N TRP A 624 27.64 -31.77 -32.59
CA TRP A 624 26.29 -31.62 -33.21
C TRP A 624 25.51 -32.76 -33.92
N VAL A 625 24.23 -32.86 -33.48
CA VAL A 625 23.01 -33.26 -34.21
C VAL A 625 22.92 -34.66 -34.83
N LEU A 626 21.96 -35.46 -34.34
CA LEU A 626 20.85 -35.92 -35.19
C LEU A 626 19.61 -36.27 -34.35
N ASP A 627 18.47 -35.84 -34.87
CA ASP A 627 17.14 -36.01 -34.28
C ASP A 627 16.54 -37.41 -34.49
N SER A 628 15.76 -37.82 -33.49
CA SER A 628 14.50 -38.58 -33.61
C SER A 628 14.48 -40.05 -34.09
N ILE A 629 13.49 -40.77 -33.53
CA ILE A 629 12.95 -42.11 -33.87
C ILE A 629 13.98 -43.26 -33.71
N ILE A 630 13.82 -44.23 -32.80
CA ILE A 630 12.77 -45.26 -32.77
C ILE A 630 12.71 -45.96 -31.38
N LEU A 631 11.48 -46.10 -30.84
CA LEU A 631 11.01 -47.06 -29.81
C LEU A 631 11.78 -47.22 -28.48
N ARG A 632 11.26 -46.60 -27.41
CA ARG A 632 10.40 -47.30 -26.42
C ARG A 632 9.57 -46.34 -25.59
#